data_AF-A0A6A5R7I9-F1
#
_entry.id   AF-A0A6A5R7I9-F1
#
_cell.length_a   1.000
_cell.length_b   1.000
_cell.length_c   1.000
_cell.angle_alpha   90.00
_cell.angle_beta   90.00
_cell.angle_gamma   90.00
#
_symmetry.space_group_name_H-M   'P 1'
#
loop_
_entity.id
_entity.type
_entity.pdbx_description
1 polymer ?
#
loop_
_entity_poly.entity_id
_entity_poly.type
_entity_poly.pdbx_seq_one_letter_code
_entity_poly.pdbx_strand_id
1 'polypeptide(L)' 'MDTRELAIQSALCDLNSGVFKSQRQAACAYGVPRSALQSRLQGCQPHTSAHSNQQQLTTEQERFLV' A
#
# COMPACT_ATOMS: atom_id res chain seq x y z
N MET A 1 -1.88 -8.76 8.05
CA MET A 1 -2.13 -7.47 7.37
C MET A 1 -1.21 -6.44 8.00
N ASP A 2 -0.43 -5.71 7.19
CA ASP A 2 0.50 -4.69 7.68
C ASP A 2 -0.29 -3.55 8.34
N THR A 3 -0.05 -3.31 9.64
CA THR A 3 -0.76 -2.31 10.45
C THR A 3 -0.65 -0.91 9.87
N ARG A 4 0.47 -0.62 9.21
CA ARG A 4 0.71 0.65 8.53
C ARG A 4 -0.16 0.83 7.29
N GLU A 5 -0.30 -0.22 6.48
CA GLU A 5 -1.11 -0.16 5.26
C GLU A 5 -2.59 -0.02 5.59
N LEU A 6 -3.04 -0.66 6.68
CA LEU A 6 -4.40 -0.48 7.20
C LEU A 6 -4.68 1.00 7.53
N ALA A 7 -3.77 1.66 8.26
CA ALA A 7 -3.92 3.07 8.61
C ALA A 7 -3.97 3.99 7.38
N ILE A 8 -3.16 3.69 6.36
CA ILE A 8 -3.17 4.41 5.07
C ILE A 8 -4.52 4.24 4.37
N GLN A 9 -5.06 3.02 4.32
CA GLN A 9 -6.35 2.75 3.69
C GLN A 9 -7.50 3.42 4.43
N SER A 10 -7.54 3.36 5.76
CA SER A 10 -8.54 4.08 6.56
C SER A 10 -8.47 5.59 6.34
N ALA A 11 -7.26 6.17 6.32
CA ALA A 11 -7.07 7.59 6.02
C ALA A 11 -7.58 7.98 4.64
N LEU A 12 -7.42 7.11 3.62
CA LEU A 12 -7.95 7.35 2.27
C LEU A 12 -9.48 7.23 2.23
N CYS A 13 -10.06 6.27 2.94
CA CYS A 13 -11.52 6.13 3.05
C CYS A 13 -12.16 7.39 3.67
N ASP A 14 -11.57 7.91 4.75
CA ASP A 14 -12.07 9.12 5.41
C ASP A 14 -11.84 10.38 4.58
N LEU A 15 -10.77 10.41 3.78
CA LEU A 15 -10.54 11.50 2.85
C LEU A 15 -11.56 11.50 1.70
N ASN A 16 -11.85 10.33 1.14
CA ASN A 16 -12.80 10.17 0.04
C ASN A 16 -14.26 10.38 0.49
N SER A 17 -14.59 10.04 1.73
CA SER A 17 -15.92 10.30 2.32
C SER A 17 -16.10 11.76 2.77
N GLY A 18 -15.05 12.58 2.73
CA GLY A 18 -15.10 14.00 3.07
C GLY A 18 -14.99 14.30 4.57
N VAL A 19 -14.67 13.31 5.41
CA VAL A 19 -14.37 13.51 6.86
C VAL A 19 -13.18 14.45 7.02
N PHE A 20 -12.15 14.29 6.19
CA PHE A 20 -11.01 15.20 6.14
C PHE A 20 -11.06 16.08 4.89
N LYS A 21 -10.82 17.39 5.07
CA LYS A 21 -10.83 18.36 3.98
C LYS A 21 -9.54 18.35 3.15
N SER A 22 -8.49 17.67 3.63
CA SER A 22 -7.20 17.60 2.94
C SER A 22 -6.38 16.36 3.28
N GLN A 23 -5.52 15.95 2.34
CA GLN A 23 -4.53 14.88 2.54
C GLN A 23 -3.64 15.12 3.75
N ARG A 24 -3.28 16.39 4.02
CA ARG A 24 -2.43 16.75 5.15
C ARG A 24 -3.14 16.51 6.49
N GLN A 25 -4.43 16.82 6.56
CA GLN A 25 -5.24 16.61 7.76
C GLN A 25 -5.40 15.12 8.05
N ALA A 26 -5.74 14.31 7.03
CA ALA A 26 -5.84 12.86 7.16
C ALA A 26 -4.49 12.23 7.56
N ALA A 27 -3.38 12.65 6.94
CA ALA A 27 -2.03 12.20 7.28
C ALA A 27 -1.69 12.44 8.75
N CYS A 28 -1.96 13.64 9.27
CA CYS A 28 -1.72 13.97 10.67
C CYS A 28 -2.62 13.19 11.63
N ALA A 29 -3.90 13.02 11.31
CA ALA A 29 -4.84 12.29 12.16
C ALA A 29 -4.49 10.81 12.30
N TYR A 30 -4.02 10.18 11.21
CA TYR A 30 -3.65 8.77 11.17
C TYR A 30 -2.17 8.50 11.46
N GLY A 31 -1.35 9.53 11.64
CA GLY A 31 0.09 9.38 11.88
C GLY A 31 0.86 8.80 10.69
N VAL A 32 0.33 8.96 9.46
CA VAL A 32 0.93 8.41 8.24
C VAL A 32 1.58 9.50 7.39
N PRO A 33 2.66 9.22 6.65
CA PRO A 33 3.26 10.20 5.75
C PRO A 33 2.28 10.63 4.66
N ARG A 34 2.22 11.94 4.40
CA ARG A 34 1.41 12.49 3.29
C ARG A 34 1.80 11.87 1.94
N SER A 35 3.10 11.67 1.70
CA SER A 35 3.61 11.07 0.47
C SER A 35 3.02 9.68 0.23
N ALA A 36 2.80 8.89 1.29
CA ALA A 36 2.18 7.58 1.18
C ALA A 36 0.72 7.68 0.71
N LEU A 37 -0.07 8.62 1.26
CA LEU A 37 -1.44 8.87 0.80
C LEU A 37 -1.46 9.35 -0.66
N GLN A 38 -0.54 10.25 -1.03
CA GLN A 38 -0.44 10.75 -2.40
C GLN A 38 -0.10 9.64 -3.39
N SER A 39 0.90 8.80 -3.10
CA SER A 39 1.26 7.67 -3.97
C SER A 39 0.11 6.68 -4.14
N ARG A 40 -0.65 6.40 -3.08
CA ARG A 40 -1.83 5.53 -3.16
C ARG A 40 -2.96 6.13 -4.00
N LEU A 41 -3.20 7.44 -3.89
CA LEU A 41 -4.14 8.15 -4.76
C LEU A 41 -3.72 8.13 -6.24
N GLN A 42 -2.41 8.08 -6.50
CA GLN A 42 -1.86 7.91 -7.85
C GLN A 42 -1.88 6.45 -8.34
N GLY A 43 -2.42 5.52 -7.54
CA GLY A 43 -2.52 4.10 -7.88
C GLY A 43 -1.27 3.27 -7.61
N CYS A 44 -0.24 3.82 -6.94
CA CYS A 44 0.94 3.05 -6.57
C CYS A 44 0.57 1.97 -5.54
N GLN A 45 0.92 0.72 -5.83
CA GLN A 45 0.70 -0.40 -4.92
C GLN A 45 1.78 -0.48 -3.84
N PRO A 46 1.50 -1.10 -2.67
CA PRO A 46 2.51 -1.44 -1.69
C PRO A 46 3.54 -2.39 -2.30
N HIS A 47 4.82 -2.24 -1.96
CA HIS A 47 5.88 -3.11 -2.47
C HIS A 47 5.60 -4.59 -2.17
N THR A 48 5.13 -4.90 -0.97
CA THR A 48 4.73 -6.25 -0.56
C THR A 48 3.66 -6.85 -1.46
N SER A 49 2.68 -6.05 -1.89
CA SER A 49 1.62 -6.50 -2.80
C SER A 49 2.09 -6.56 -4.24
N ALA A 50 2.91 -5.59 -4.67
CA ALA A 50 3.46 -5.53 -6.03
C ALA A 50 4.42 -6.69 -6.33
N HIS A 51 5.15 -7.15 -5.30
CA HIS A 51 6.14 -8.22 -5.39
C HIS A 51 5.68 -9.51 -4.72
N SER A 52 4.38 -9.66 -4.42
CA SER A 52 3.84 -10.88 -3.77
C SER A 52 4.15 -12.16 -4.55
N ASN A 53 4.29 -12.03 -5.87
CA ASN A 53 4.54 -13.14 -6.79
C ASN A 53 6.02 -13.28 -7.17
N GLN A 54 6.91 -12.47 -6.61
CA GLN A 54 8.34 -12.65 -6.80
C GLN A 54 8.83 -13.74 -5.86
N GLN A 55 8.90 -14.96 -6.38
CA GLN A 55 9.58 -16.06 -5.73
C GLN A 55 10.68 -16.59 -6.65
N GLN A 56 11.82 -16.94 -6.06
CA GLN A 56 12.81 -17.75 -6.75
C GLN A 56 12.21 -19.14 -6.95
N LEU A 57 12.34 -19.67 -8.15
CA LEU A 57 11.99 -21.06 -8.40
C LEU A 57 12.93 -21.95 -7.58
N THR A 58 12.38 -23.04 -7.04
CA THR A 58 13.23 -24.09 -6.47
C THR A 58 14.01 -24.78 -7.60
N THR A 59 15.17 -25.36 -7.28
CA THR A 59 15.98 -26.08 -8.27
C THR A 59 15.20 -27.19 -8.99
N GLU A 60 14.20 -27.79 -8.34
CA GLU A 60 13.31 -28.77 -8.97
C GLU A 60 12.34 -28.14 -9.96
N GLN A 61 11.75 -26.98 -9.63
CA GLN A 61 10.91 -26.21 -10.54
C GLN A 61 11.69 -25.67 -11.75
N GLU A 62 12.95 -25.27 -11.55
CA GLU A 62 13.84 -24.86 -12.64
C GLU A 62 14.14 -26.02 -13.59
N ARG A 63 14.46 -27.22 -13.05
CA ARG A 63 14.70 -28.42 -13.87
C ARG A 63 13.48 -28.89 -14.65
N PHE A 64 12.27 -28.69 -14.13
CA PHE A 64 11.03 -29.08 -14.80
C PHE A 64 10.73 -28.25 -16.06
N LEU A 65 11.30 -27.04 -16.17
CA LEU A 65 11.10 -26.14 -17.31
C LEU A 65 12.10 -26.33 -18.46
N VAL A 66 13.08 -27.23 -18.30
CA VAL A 66 14.14 -27.56 -19.29
C VAL A 66 13.88 -28.92 -19.92
#